data_AF-A0A662HWF2-F1
#
_entry.id   AF-A0A662HWF2-F1
#
_cell.length_a   1.000
_cell.length_b   1.000
_cell.length_c   1.000
_cell.angle_alpha   90.00
_cell.angle_beta   90.00
_cell.angle_gamma   90.00
#
_symmetry.space_group_name_H-M   'P 1'
#
loop_
_entity.id
_entity.type
_entity.pdbx_description
1 polymer ?
#
loop_
_entity_poly.entity_id
_entity_poly.type
_entity_poly.pdbx_seq_one_letter_code
_entity_poly.pdbx_strand_id
1 'polypeptide(L)' 'MSVGRRVVLKVTKLGRYFRTTVPGEVRKLLNLREGDEIIWILENNKIVVEKAEGGEG' A
#
# COMPACT_ATOMS: atom_id res chain seq x y z
N MET A 1 -19.81 -14.57 6.30
CA MET A 1 -18.44 -14.43 5.77
C MET A 1 -18.53 -13.68 4.44
N SER A 2 -18.37 -12.35 4.42
CA SER A 2 -18.30 -11.63 3.15
C SER A 2 -16.94 -11.90 2.53
N VAL A 3 -16.90 -12.61 1.40
CA VAL A 3 -15.69 -12.70 0.59
C VAL A 3 -15.36 -11.29 0.12
N GLY A 4 -14.34 -10.67 0.72
CA GLY A 4 -13.87 -9.35 0.31
C GLY A 4 -13.51 -9.38 -1.18
N ARG A 5 -14.16 -8.53 -1.98
CA ARG A 5 -13.89 -8.46 -3.41
C ARG A 5 -12.46 -7.96 -3.63
N ARG A 6 -11.62 -8.78 -4.26
CA ARG A 6 -10.29 -8.34 -4.71
C ARG A 6 -10.45 -7.46 -5.93
N VAL A 7 -10.00 -6.21 -5.84
CA VAL A 7 -10.00 -5.25 -6.95
C VAL A 7 -8.56 -4.86 -7.24
N VAL A 8 -8.17 -4.89 -8.52
CA VAL A 8 -6.89 -4.34 -8.96
C VAL A 8 -7.08 -2.84 -9.16
N LEU A 9 -6.43 -2.02 -8.32
CA LEU A 9 -6.49 -0.57 -8.44
C LEU A 9 -5.60 -0.10 -9.61
N LYS A 10 -4.31 -0.46 -9.59
CA LYS A 10 -3.38 -0.15 -10.68
C LYS A 10 -2.21 -1.12 -10.73
N VAL A 11 -1.63 -1.29 -11.91
CA VAL A 11 -0.34 -1.95 -12.12
C VAL A 11 0.73 -0.87 -12.29
N THR A 12 1.79 -0.93 -11.49
CA THR A 12 2.95 -0.03 -11.57
C THR A 12 4.21 -0.85 -11.83
N LYS A 13 5.18 -0.25 -12.52
CA LYS A 13 6.47 -0.89 -12.79
C LYS A 13 7.45 -0.61 -11.66
N LEU A 14 8.31 -1.57 -11.35
CA LEU A 14 9.43 -1.35 -10.45
C LEU A 14 10.48 -0.46 -11.16
N GLY A 15 10.77 0.67 -10.56
CA GLY A 15 11.78 1.61 -11.03
C GLY A 15 13.16 1.35 -10.43
N ARG A 16 14.04 2.35 -10.57
CA ARG A 16 15.38 2.30 -9.95
C ARG A 16 15.27 2.15 -8.43
N TYR A 17 16.26 1.48 -7.85
CA TYR A 17 16.34 1.24 -6.40
C TYR A 17 15.13 0.49 -5.82
N PHE A 18 14.52 -0.40 -6.61
CA PHE A 18 13.42 -1.26 -6.17
C PHE A 18 12.21 -0.49 -5.63
N ARG A 19 11.99 0.72 -6.13
CA ARG A 19 10.86 1.57 -5.76
C ARG A 19 9.75 1.47 -6.78
N THR A 20 8.52 1.49 -6.31
CA THR A 20 7.35 1.70 -7.16
C THR A 20 6.59 2.94 -6.70
N THR A 21 5.91 3.60 -7.63
CA THR A 21 5.07 4.76 -7.31
C THR A 21 3.77 4.29 -6.68
N VAL A 22 3.41 4.84 -5.52
CA VAL A 22 2.07 4.66 -4.95
C VAL A 22 1.05 5.35 -5.85
N PRO A 23 0.08 4.62 -6.45
CA PRO A 23 -0.94 5.22 -7.31
C PRO A 23 -1.73 6.33 -6.61
N GLY A 24 -2.11 7.37 -7.35
CA GLY A 24 -2.84 8.51 -6.79
C GLY A 24 -4.17 8.12 -6.11
N GLU A 25 -4.87 7.12 -6.63
CA GLU A 25 -6.09 6.58 -6.01
C GLU A 25 -5.81 5.86 -4.68
N VAL A 26 -4.71 5.11 -4.60
CA VAL A 26 -4.28 4.43 -3.37
C VAL A 26 -3.91 5.46 -2.30
N ARG A 27 -3.21 6.54 -2.69
CA ARG A 27 -2.91 7.65 -1.78
C ARG A 27 -4.17 8.27 -1.18
N LYS A 28 -5.22 8.46 -1.99
CA LYS A 28 -6.50 9.01 -1.52
C LYS A 28 -7.25 8.03 -0.61
N LEU A 29 -7.32 6.76 -1.00
CA LEU A 29 -8.01 5.71 -0.23
C LEU A 29 -7.39 5.49 1.15
N LEU A 30 -6.06 5.51 1.24
CA LEU A 30 -5.33 5.30 2.49
C LEU A 30 -4.93 6.61 3.19
N ASN A 31 -5.34 7.77 2.65
CA ASN A 31 -4.97 9.11 3.14
C ASN A 31 -3.45 9.24 3.39
N LEU A 32 -2.64 8.83 2.40
CA LEU A 32 -1.18 8.83 2.47
C LEU A 32 -0.57 10.18 2.12
N ARG A 33 0.31 10.66 3.00
CA ARG A 33 1.08 11.88 2.87
C ARG A 33 2.57 11.57 2.71
N GLU A 34 3.33 12.56 2.28
CA GLU A 34 4.79 12.46 2.32
C GLU A 34 5.24 12.35 3.78
N GLY A 35 6.15 11.42 4.06
CA GLY A 35 6.60 11.10 5.42
C GLY A 35 5.80 9.99 6.11
N ASP A 36 4.63 9.59 5.60
CA ASP A 36 3.90 8.46 6.16
C ASP A 36 4.69 7.16 6.00
N GLU A 37 4.75 6.36 7.07
CA GLU A 37 5.34 5.03 7.05
C GLU A 37 4.35 3.98 6.51
N ILE A 38 4.92 2.95 5.89
CA ILE A 38 4.18 1.87 5.23
C ILE A 38 4.62 0.53 5.82
N ILE A 39 3.65 -0.27 6.24
CA ILE A 39 3.86 -1.63 6.74
C ILE A 39 3.78 -2.61 5.57
N TRP A 40 4.73 -3.55 5.53
CA TRP A 40 4.77 -4.66 4.59
C TRP A 40 4.53 -5.96 5.34
N ILE A 41 3.43 -6.63 5.06
CA ILE A 41 2.97 -7.83 5.78
C ILE A 41 2.97 -9.02 4.82
N LEU A 42 3.57 -10.14 5.22
CA LEU A 42 3.43 -11.42 4.52
C LEU A 42 2.26 -12.19 5.12
N GLU A 43 1.15 -12.28 4.38
CA GLU A 43 -0.04 -12.99 4.81
C GLU A 43 -0.52 -13.93 3.70
N ASN A 44 -0.74 -15.21 4.01
CA ASN A 44 -1.30 -16.20 3.07
C ASN A 44 -0.56 -16.22 1.71
N ASN A 45 0.78 -16.18 1.74
CA ASN A 45 1.66 -16.12 0.57
C ASN A 45 1.41 -14.90 -0.35
N LYS A 46 0.92 -13.79 0.23
CA LYS A 46 0.73 -12.50 -0.43
C LYS A 46 1.39 -11.41 0.40
N ILE A 47 1.86 -10.38 -0.28
CA ILE A 47 2.29 -9.15 0.37
C ILE A 47 1.09 -8.22 0.48
N VAL A 48 0.74 -7.85 1.70
CA VAL A 48 -0.24 -6.82 2.04
C VAL A 48 0.53 -5.55 2.42
N VAL A 49 0.02 -4.41 1.96
CA VAL A 49 0.62 -3.10 2.21
C VAL A 49 -0.39 -2.27 2.97
N GLU A 50 0.00 -1.76 4.14
CA GLU A 50 -0.86 -0.99 5.03
C GLU A 50 -0.19 0.33 5.40
N LYS A 51 -1.01 1.34 5.73
CA LYS A 51 -0.50 2.55 6.38
C LYS A 51 -0.14 2.21 7.82
N ALA A 52 1.02 2.67 8.30
CA ALA A 52 1.35 2.54 9.71
C ALA A 52 0.44 3.42 10.58
N GLU A 53 -0.18 2.84 11.62
CA GLU A 53 -0.88 3.60 12.65
C GLU A 53 0.13 3.93 13.76
N GLY A 54 0.50 5.21 13.91
CA GLY A 54 1.27 5.67 15.08
C GLY A 54 2.77 5.89 14.90
N GLY A 55 3.18 6.66 13.89
CA GLY A 55 4.41 7.45 14.01
C GLY A 55 4.07 8.74 14.75
N GLU A 56 4.35 8.82 16.05
CA GLU A 56 4.39 10.10 16.75
C GLU A 56 5.41 11.01 16.06
N GLY A 57 4.93 12.06 15.42
CA GLY A 57 5.69 13.20 14.94
C GLY A 57 5.05 14.47 15.45
#